data_AF-A0A5E4I4N2-F1
#
_entry.id   AF-A0A5E4I4N2-F1
#
_cell.length_a   1.000
_cell.length_b   1.000
_cell.length_c   1.000
_cell.angle_alpha   90.00
_cell.angle_beta   90.00
_cell.angle_gamma   90.00
#
_symmetry.space_group_name_H-M   'P 1'
#
loop_
_entity.id
_entity.type
_entity.pdbx_description
1 polymer ?
#
loop_
_entity_poly.entity_id
_entity_poly.type
_entity_poly.pdbx_seq_one_letter_code
_entity_poly.pdbx_strand_id
1 'polypeptide(L)'
;MKTTGDNLFRETLKYYKARRQEIDSRRRLIDNHSDWSMLEAFVQKCNDNPNLKVEIQLKDGTKIIMKTSEERKRHDFEEINGVTYTES
;
A
#
# COMPACT_ATOMS: atom_id res chain seq x y z
N MET A 1 25.47 29.85 -17.38
CA MET A 1 24.90 28.53 -17.74
C MET A 1 24.85 27.68 -16.49
N LYS A 2 23.68 27.22 -16.05
CA LYS A 2 23.58 26.25 -14.94
C LYS A 2 23.96 24.89 -15.49
N THR A 3 24.91 24.22 -14.85
CA THR A 3 25.45 22.95 -15.32
C THR A 3 24.42 21.83 -15.13
N THR A 4 24.45 20.82 -15.99
CA THR A 4 23.56 19.65 -15.95
C THR A 4 23.53 18.97 -14.57
N GLY A 5 24.60 19.08 -13.78
CA GLY A 5 24.68 18.61 -12.40
C GLY A 5 23.78 19.35 -11.41
N ASP A 6 23.56 20.67 -11.58
CA ASP A 6 22.69 21.46 -10.70
C ASP A 6 21.21 21.07 -10.85
N ASN A 7 20.82 20.68 -12.07
CA ASN A 7 19.46 20.22 -12.35
C ASN A 7 19.23 18.83 -11.77
N LEU A 8 20.19 17.91 -11.95
CA LEU A 8 20.13 16.56 -11.39
C LEU A 8 20.08 16.58 -9.85
N PHE A 9 20.85 17.45 -9.22
CA PHE A 9 20.86 17.60 -7.76
C PHE A 9 19.52 18.15 -7.22
N ARG A 10 18.93 19.13 -7.91
CA ARG A 10 17.60 19.67 -7.56
C ARG A 10 16.49 18.64 -7.69
N GLU A 11 16.54 17.83 -8.74
CA GLU A 11 15.57 16.77 -8.99
C GLU A 11 15.67 15.66 -7.94
N THR A 12 16.90 15.27 -7.61
CA THR A 12 17.20 14.31 -6.53
C THR A 12 16.67 14.82 -5.18
N LEU A 13 16.89 16.10 -4.85
CA LEU A 13 16.37 16.71 -3.62
C LEU A 13 14.84 16.75 -3.58
N LYS A 14 14.17 17.01 -4.70
CA LYS A 14 12.70 16.96 -4.78
C LYS A 14 12.19 15.55 -4.51
N TYR A 15 12.81 14.54 -5.12
CA TYR A 15 12.46 13.14 -4.90
C TYR A 15 12.58 12.73 -3.42
N TYR A 16 13.70 13.05 -2.77
CA TYR A 16 13.91 12.72 -1.36
C TYR A 16 12.92 13.45 -0.43
N LYS A 17 12.56 14.70 -0.74
CA LYS A 17 11.54 15.44 0.03
C LYS A 17 10.16 14.82 -0.08
N ALA A 18 9.73 14.45 -1.29
CA ALA A 18 8.44 13.78 -1.51
C ALA A 18 8.37 12.44 -0.78
N ARG A 19 9.45 11.63 -0.88
CA ARG A 19 9.55 10.35 -0.19
C ARG A 19 9.50 10.48 1.33
N ARG A 20 10.10 11.53 1.91
CA ARG A 20 10.04 11.79 3.35
C ARG A 20 8.63 12.17 3.80
N GLN A 21 7.92 13.00 3.03
CA GLN A 21 6.52 13.35 3.32
C GLN A 21 5.60 12.12 3.27
N GLU A 22 5.84 11.19 2.35
CA GLU A 22 5.11 9.92 2.28
C GLU A 22 5.33 9.06 3.54
N ILE A 23 6.59 8.94 3.99
CA ILE A 23 6.93 8.21 5.22
C ILE A 23 6.30 8.86 6.45
N ASP A 24 6.38 10.18 6.58
CA ASP A 24 5.79 10.91 7.71
C ASP A 24 4.25 10.80 7.72
N SER A 25 3.62 10.77 6.54
CA SER A 25 2.17 10.55 6.42
C SER A 25 1.76 9.13 6.85
N ARG A 26 2.55 8.11 6.45
CA ARG A 26 2.34 6.73 6.90
C ARG A 26 2.51 6.58 8.41
N ARG A 27 3.52 7.25 9.01
CA ARG A 27 3.72 7.24 10.47
C ARG A 27 2.56 7.88 11.21
N ARG A 28 2.03 9.01 10.74
CA ARG A 28 0.84 9.64 11.34
C ARG A 28 -0.42 8.78 11.30
N LEU A 29 -0.56 7.94 10.27
CA LEU A 29 -1.66 6.97 10.20
C LEU A 29 -1.50 5.85 11.25
N ILE A 30 -0.27 5.53 11.66
CA ILE A 30 0.05 4.49 12.64
C ILE A 30 0.05 5.04 14.08
N ASP A 31 0.56 6.26 14.28
CA ASP A 31 0.76 6.87 15.62
C ASP A 31 -0.51 7.48 16.22
N ASN A 32 -1.51 7.81 15.39
CA ASN A 32 -2.83 8.17 15.92
C ASN A 32 -3.47 6.90 16.48
N HIS A 33 -3.84 6.93 17.76
CA HIS A 33 -4.65 5.94 18.51
C HIS A 33 -5.99 5.69 17.79
N SER A 34 -5.91 5.10 16.61
CA SER A 34 -7.02 4.86 15.71
C SER A 34 -7.59 3.52 16.14
N ASP A 35 -8.85 3.52 16.53
CA ASP A 35 -9.56 2.28 16.80
C ASP A 35 -9.73 1.52 15.48
N TRP A 36 -8.90 0.50 15.32
CA TRP A 36 -8.88 -0.37 14.13
C TRP A 36 -9.86 -1.54 14.26
N SER A 37 -10.58 -1.69 15.37
CA SER A 37 -11.47 -2.83 15.62
C SER A 37 -12.51 -3.02 14.51
N MET A 38 -13.03 -1.91 13.98
CA MET A 38 -13.97 -1.94 12.86
C MET A 38 -13.31 -2.43 11.56
N LEU A 39 -12.06 -2.04 11.30
CA LEU A 39 -11.32 -2.50 10.13
C LEU A 39 -10.98 -3.99 10.26
N GLU A 40 -10.56 -4.44 11.44
CA GLU A 40 -10.28 -5.85 11.72
C GLU A 40 -11.52 -6.73 11.50
N ALA A 41 -12.67 -6.33 12.07
CA ALA A 41 -13.93 -7.06 11.88
C ALA A 41 -14.36 -7.09 10.41
N PHE A 42 -14.10 -6.01 9.66
CA PHE A 42 -14.37 -5.95 8.23
C PHE A 42 -13.46 -6.88 7.42
N VAL A 43 -12.16 -6.91 7.72
CA VAL A 43 -11.19 -7.83 7.08
C VAL A 43 -11.55 -9.28 7.35
N GLN A 44 -11.93 -9.62 8.59
CA GLN A 44 -12.34 -10.99 8.92
C GLN A 44 -13.55 -11.43 8.09
N LYS A 45 -14.57 -10.58 7.95
CA LYS A 45 -15.73 -10.87 7.08
C LYS A 45 -15.34 -11.07 5.61
N CYS A 46 -14.38 -10.29 5.12
CA CYS A 46 -13.85 -10.44 3.77
C CYS A 46 -13.13 -11.79 3.57
N ASN A 47 -12.40 -12.25 4.58
CA ASN A 47 -11.69 -13.53 4.57
C ASN A 47 -12.66 -14.72 4.67
N ASP A 48 -13.68 -14.61 5.54
CA ASP A 48 -14.69 -15.66 5.71
C ASP A 48 -15.59 -15.83 4.47
N ASN A 49 -15.70 -14.79 3.65
CA ASN A 49 -16.54 -14.74 2.45
C ASN A 49 -15.70 -14.36 1.22
N PRO A 50 -14.97 -15.31 0.63
CA PRO A 50 -14.27 -15.04 -0.61
C PRO A 50 -15.25 -14.66 -1.73
N ASN A 51 -14.82 -13.81 -2.66
CA ASN A 51 -15.64 -13.26 -3.75
C ASN A 51 -16.70 -12.23 -3.33
N LEU A 52 -16.64 -11.71 -2.11
CA LEU A 52 -17.51 -10.64 -1.64
C LEU A 52 -17.29 -9.36 -2.45
N LYS A 53 -18.38 -8.78 -2.95
CA LYS A 53 -18.38 -7.42 -3.52
C LYS A 53 -18.49 -6.42 -2.37
N VAL A 54 -17.47 -5.57 -2.25
CA VAL A 54 -17.40 -4.50 -1.26
C VAL A 54 -17.60 -3.17 -1.96
N GLU A 55 -18.52 -2.35 -1.45
CA GLU A 55 -18.70 -0.96 -1.86
C GLU A 55 -18.41 -0.06 -0.65
N ILE A 56 -17.43 0.83 -0.80
CA ILE A 56 -17.06 1.83 0.21
C ILE A 56 -17.46 3.19 -0.32
N GLN A 57 -18.30 3.92 0.42
CA GLN A 57 -18.63 5.30 0.11
C GLN A 57 -17.89 6.25 1.05
N LEU A 58 -17.10 7.15 0.48
CA LEU A 58 -16.39 8.19 1.22
C LEU A 58 -17.33 9.38 1.50
N LYS A 59 -16.93 10.23 2.46
CA LYS A 59 -17.73 11.41 2.88
C LYS A 59 -17.98 12.41 1.76
N ASP A 60 -17.10 12.47 0.77
CA ASP A 60 -17.22 13.34 -0.40
C ASP A 60 -18.13 12.75 -1.50
N GLY A 61 -18.71 11.56 -1.26
CA GLY A 61 -19.57 10.86 -2.20
C GLY A 61 -18.83 9.90 -3.14
N THR A 62 -17.50 9.85 -3.10
CA THR A 62 -16.72 8.89 -3.90
C THR A 62 -17.08 7.46 -3.53
N LYS A 63 -17.27 6.60 -4.54
CA LYS A 63 -17.57 5.17 -4.36
C LYS A 63 -16.39 4.31 -4.83
N ILE A 64 -15.87 3.48 -3.94
CA ILE A 64 -14.84 2.48 -4.24
C ILE A 64 -15.52 1.12 -4.27
N ILE A 65 -15.53 0.47 -5.43
CA ILE A 65 -16.10 -0.87 -5.60
C ILE A 65 -14.95 -1.84 -5.78
N MET A 66 -14.86 -2.85 -4.92
CA MET A 66 -13.85 -3.89 -4.98
C MET A 66 -14.48 -5.27 -4.78
N LYS A 67 -13.76 -6.31 -5.20
CA LYS A 67 -14.17 -7.70 -5.00
C LYS A 67 -13.04 -8.42 -4.27
N THR A 68 -13.36 -9.07 -3.16
CA THR A 68 -12.39 -9.92 -2.46
C THR A 68 -12.10 -11.14 -3.33
N SER A 69 -10.85 -11.56 -3.41
CA SER A 69 -10.48 -12.82 -4.05
C SER A 69 -10.14 -13.85 -2.99
N GLU A 70 -10.32 -15.13 -3.30
CA GLU A 70 -9.61 -16.16 -2.53
C GLU A 70 -8.13 -15.86 -2.58
N GLU A 71 -7.49 -15.82 -1.42
CA GLU A 71 -6.04 -15.79 -1.37
C GLU A 71 -5.57 -17.10 -2.01
N ARG A 72 -5.06 -17.02 -3.26
CA ARG A 72 -4.28 -18.13 -3.81
C ARG A 72 -3.16 -18.34 -2.80
N LYS A 73 -3.16 -19.50 -2.12
CA LYS A 73 -2.05 -19.92 -1.25
C LYS A 73 -0.77 -19.53 -1.98
N ARG A 74 -0.03 -18.56 -1.43
CA ARG A 74 1.30 -18.24 -1.95
C ARG A 74 2.05 -19.56 -1.91
N HIS A 75 2.35 -20.11 -3.08
CA HIS A 75 3.36 -21.17 -3.15
C HIS A 75 4.58 -20.63 -2.42
N ASP A 76 5.04 -21.37 -1.43
CA ASP A 76 6.12 -21.00 -0.56
C ASP A 76 7.28 -20.45 -1.41
N PHE A 77 7.62 -19.19 -1.21
CA PHE A 77 8.84 -18.64 -1.78
C PHE A 77 9.99 -19.26 -0.98
N GLU A 78 10.60 -20.32 -1.50
CA GLU A 78 11.91 -20.73 -1.00
C GLU A 78 12.91 -19.64 -1.39
N GLU A 79 13.30 -18.82 -0.42
CA GLU A 79 14.50 -17.99 -0.53
C GLU A 79 15.71 -18.91 -0.64
N ILE A 80 16.20 -19.12 -1.85
CA ILE A 80 17.53 -19.67 -2.06
C ILE A 80 18.43 -18.52 -2.52
N ASN A 81 19.27 -18.04 -1.59
CA ASN A 81 20.34 -17.07 -1.84
C ASN A 81 19.92 -15.70 -2.42
N GLY A 82 18.81 -15.11 -1.96
CA GLY A 82 18.51 -13.69 -2.17
C GLY A 82 18.12 -13.28 -3.60
N VAL A 83 17.75 -14.22 -4.46
CA VAL A 83 17.20 -13.94 -5.80
C VAL A 83 15.86 -14.64 -5.94
N THR A 84 14.81 -13.86 -6.23
CA THR A 84 13.45 -14.37 -6.43
C THR A 84 13.29 -14.87 -7.86
N TYR A 85 13.01 -16.16 -8.02
CA TYR A 85 12.66 -16.76 -9.31
C TYR A 85 11.15 -16.94 -9.40
N THR A 86 10.53 -16.37 -10.42
CA THR A 86 9.15 -16.70 -10.81
C THR A 86 9.18 -17.88 -11.78
N GLU A 87 8.53 -18.99 -11.45
CA GLU A 87 8.04 -19.89 -12.49
C GLU A 87 6.51 -19.92 -12.49
N SER A 88 6.00 -19.38 -13.61
CA SER A 88 4.73 -19.62 -14.31
C SER A 88 3.41 -19.28 -13.61
#